data_AF-K5VSL9-F1
#
_entry.id   AF-K5VSL9-F1
#
_cell.length_a   1.000
_cell.length_b   1.000
_cell.length_c   1.000
_cell.angle_alpha   90.00
_cell.angle_beta   90.00
_cell.angle_gamma   90.00
#
_symmetry.space_group_name_H-M   'P 1'
#
loop_
_entity.id
_entity.type
_entity.pdbx_description
1 polymer ?
#
loop_
_entity_poly.entity_id
_entity_poly.type
_entity_poly.pdbx_seq_one_letter_code
_entity_poly.pdbx_strand_id
1 'polypeptide(L)' 'MDHCPVELWLRFASLACTDGGKTGCSLSLVSRYVRDATKRFRYQSIAIISEQSLISFARLIQNTIPSPANIYHLFV' A
#
# COMPACT_ATOMS: atom_id res chain seq x y z
N MET A 1 -11.23 -16.84 0.53
CA MET A 1 -11.77 -15.45 0.36
C MET A 1 -12.01 -15.12 -1.11
N ASP A 2 -11.94 -16.11 -2.00
CA ASP A 2 -11.84 -15.95 -3.45
C ASP A 2 -13.20 -15.72 -4.14
N HIS A 3 -14.26 -15.60 -3.33
CA HIS A 3 -15.62 -15.30 -3.78
C HIS A 3 -16.04 -13.86 -3.47
N CYS A 4 -15.22 -13.09 -2.75
CA CYS A 4 -15.52 -11.68 -2.48
C CYS A 4 -15.21 -10.86 -3.74
N PRO A 5 -16.17 -10.08 -4.26
CA PRO A 5 -15.94 -9.22 -5.42
C PRO A 5 -14.79 -8.23 -5.23
N VAL A 6 -14.09 -7.92 -6.32
CA VAL A 6 -12.91 -7.05 -6.28
C VAL A 6 -13.28 -5.62 -5.86
N GLU A 7 -14.49 -5.17 -6.17
CA GLU A 7 -15.02 -3.85 -5.83
C GLU A 7 -15.09 -3.64 -4.32
N LEU A 8 -15.43 -4.70 -3.57
CA LEU A 8 -15.44 -4.64 -2.11
C LEU A 8 -14.02 -4.54 -1.57
N TRP A 9 -13.08 -5.33 -2.08
CA TRP A 9 -11.67 -5.21 -1.72
C TRP A 9 -11.11 -3.82 -2.00
N LEU A 10 -11.47 -3.25 -3.15
CA LEU A 10 -11.06 -1.91 -3.51
C LEU A 10 -11.60 -0.88 -2.51
N ARG A 11 -12.88 -0.99 -2.15
CA ARG A 11 -13.51 -0.09 -1.17
C ARG A 11 -12.91 -0.25 0.22
N PHE A 12 -12.74 -1.49 0.70
CA PHE A 12 -12.11 -1.77 1.99
C PHE A 12 -10.68 -1.22 2.05
N ALA A 13 -9.87 -1.51 1.04
CA ALA A 13 -8.49 -1.05 1.01
C ALA A 13 -8.38 0.47 0.92
N SER A 14 -9.28 1.15 0.19
CA SER A 14 -9.31 2.63 0.15
C SER A 14 -9.52 3.28 1.52
N LEU A 15 -10.28 2.62 2.39
CA LEU A 15 -10.59 3.12 3.73
C LEU A 15 -9.54 2.68 4.76
N ALA A 16 -9.09 1.43 4.68
CA ALA A 16 -8.23 0.82 5.68
C ALA A 16 -6.73 1.12 5.47
N CYS A 17 -6.26 1.34 4.23
CA CYS A 17 -4.85 1.61 3.92
C CYS A 17 -4.46 3.09 4.18
N THR A 18 -4.93 3.66 5.28
CA THR A 18 -4.68 5.06 5.68
C THR A 18 -3.72 5.18 6.86
N ASP A 19 -3.18 4.05 7.35
CA ASP A 19 -2.48 3.89 8.63
C ASP A 19 -0.94 3.87 8.54
N GLY A 20 -0.36 4.70 7.67
CA GLY A 20 1.10 4.76 7.46
C GLY A 20 1.67 3.56 6.71
N GLY A 21 0.81 2.72 6.13
CA GLY A 21 1.19 1.62 5.23
C GLY A 21 1.17 0.23 5.86
N LYS A 22 0.89 0.14 7.17
CA LYS A 22 0.83 -1.14 7.89
C LYS A 22 -0.27 -2.04 7.33
N THR A 23 -1.49 -1.53 7.17
CA THR A 23 -2.60 -2.31 6.62
C THR A 23 -2.34 -2.74 5.17
N GLY A 24 -1.82 -1.84 4.33
CA GLY A 24 -1.48 -2.18 2.93
C GLY A 24 -0.43 -3.31 2.82
N CYS A 25 0.54 -3.33 3.72
CA CYS A 25 1.52 -4.41 3.82
C CYS A 25 0.88 -5.72 4.29
N SER A 26 0.06 -5.68 5.33
CA SER A 26 -0.66 -6.87 5.83
C SER A 26 -1.55 -7.50 4.77
N LEU A 27 -2.34 -6.69 4.04
CA LEU A 27 -3.21 -7.18 2.96
C LEU A 27 -2.43 -7.86 1.83
N SER A 28 -1.24 -7.33 1.49
CA SER A 28 -0.37 -7.94 0.48
C SER A 28 0.13 -9.35 0.84
N LEU A 29 0.08 -9.73 2.13
CA LEU A 29 0.53 -11.03 2.62
C LEU A 29 -0.58 -12.07 2.75
N VAL A 30 -1.85 -11.66 2.65
CA VAL A 30 -3.02 -12.54 2.87
C VAL A 30 -3.15 -13.60 1.78
N SER A 31 -3.19 -13.19 0.51
CA SER A 31 -3.25 -14.09 -0.64
C SER A 31 -2.81 -13.36 -1.91
N ARG A 32 -2.57 -14.11 -3.00
CA ARG A 32 -2.30 -13.51 -4.32
C ARG A 32 -3.46 -12.63 -4.78
N TYR A 33 -4.70 -13.11 -4.64
CA TYR A 33 -5.89 -12.35 -5.01
C TYR A 33 -6.01 -11.03 -4.22
N VAL A 34 -5.84 -11.07 -2.89
CA VAL A 34 -5.91 -9.86 -2.06
C VAL A 34 -4.76 -8.90 -2.38
N ARG A 35 -3.56 -9.42 -2.60
CA ARG A 35 -2.41 -8.61 -3.02
C ARG A 35 -2.69 -7.86 -4.32
N ASP A 36 -3.25 -8.51 -5.31
CA ASP A 36 -3.54 -7.90 -6.61
C ASP A 36 -4.70 -6.90 -6.51
N ALA A 37 -5.78 -7.27 -5.82
CA ALA A 37 -6.94 -6.39 -5.61
C ALA A 37 -6.58 -5.11 -4.84
N THR A 38 -5.66 -5.20 -3.87
CA THR A 38 -5.29 -4.07 -3.00
C THR A 38 -4.04 -3.33 -3.45
N LYS A 39 -3.40 -3.76 -4.54
CA LYS A 39 -2.12 -3.24 -5.06
C LYS A 39 -2.11 -1.72 -5.18
N ARG A 40 -3.20 -1.11 -5.65
CA ARG A 40 -3.30 0.34 -5.85
C ARG A 40 -3.33 1.17 -4.56
N PHE A 41 -3.60 0.54 -3.41
CA PHE A 41 -3.68 1.19 -2.11
C PHE A 41 -2.49 0.86 -1.21
N ARG A 42 -1.58 0.00 -1.67
CA ARG A 42 -0.40 -0.42 -0.90
C ARG A 42 0.48 0.76 -0.45
N TYR A 43 0.57 1.78 -1.30
CA TYR A 43 1.39 2.98 -1.10
C TYR A 43 0.55 4.24 -0.86
N GLN A 44 -0.75 4.09 -0.59
CA GLN A 44 -1.67 5.20 -0.31
C GLN A 44 -1.24 6.04 0.89
N SER A 45 -0.75 5.36 1.93
CA SER A 45 -0.32 5.96 3.18
C SER A 45 1.05 5.40 3.55
N ILE A 46 1.99 6.28 3.85
CA ILE A 46 3.38 5.93 4.16
C ILE A 46 3.83 6.79 5.33
N ALA A 47 4.27 6.15 6.41
CA ALA A 47 4.91 6.81 7.53
C ALA A 47 6.41 6.52 7.52
N ILE A 48 7.20 7.59 7.50
CA ILE A 48 8.66 7.57 7.61
C ILE A 48 8.98 7.94 9.05
N ILE A 49 9.51 7.00 9.81
CA ILE A 49 9.78 7.16 11.25
C ILE A 49 11.27 7.17 11.59
N SER A 50 12.12 6.92 10.59
CA SER A 50 13.58 6.87 10.75
C SER A 50 14.30 7.18 9.45
N GLU A 51 15.55 7.61 9.56
CA GLU A 51 16.44 7.82 8.42
C GLU A 51 16.56 6.55 7.55
N GLN A 52 16.62 5.38 8.17
CA GLN A 52 16.66 4.10 7.44
C GLN A 52 15.40 3.87 6.61
N SER A 53 14.22 4.22 7.14
CA SER A 53 12.96 4.12 6.40
C SER A 53 12.89 5.13 5.25
N LEU A 54 13.45 6.34 5.44
CA LEU A 54 13.57 7.36 4.40
C LEU A 54 14.43 6.88 3.24
N ILE A 55 15.62 6.34 3.52
CA ILE A 55 16.53 5.80 2.50
C ILE A 55 15.87 4.63 1.76
N SER A 56 15.20 3.74 2.48
CA SER A 56 14.51 2.59 1.89
C SER A 56 13.36 3.02 0.99
N PHE A 57 12.58 4.02 1.42
CA PHE A 57 11.50 4.59 0.63
C PHE A 57 12.01 5.31 -0.63
N ALA A 58 13.09 6.08 -0.53
CA ALA A 58 13.73 6.71 -1.68
C ALA A 58 14.16 5.68 -2.73
N ARG A 59 14.77 4.57 -2.30
CA ARG A 59 15.13 3.45 -3.20
C ARG A 59 13.90 2.77 -3.80
N LEU A 60 12.82 2.61 -3.04
CA LEU A 60 11.56 2.02 -3.51
C LEU A 60 10.92 2.87 -4.62
N ILE A 61 10.90 4.20 -4.45
CA ILE A 61 10.39 5.12 -5.49
C ILE A 61 11.23 5.01 -6.76
N GLN A 62 12.56 5.02 -6.65
CA GLN A 62 13.45 5.01 -7.80
C GLN A 62 13.38 3.71 -8.62
N ASN A 63 13.18 2.57 -7.96
CA ASN A 63 13.39 1.25 -8.60
C ASN A 63 12.11 0.44 -8.82
N THR A 64 11.01 0.74 -8.13
CA THR A 64 9.90 -0.22 -8.01
C THR A 64 8.54 0.40 -8.22
N ILE A 65 8.31 1.62 -7.73
CA ILE A 65 7.01 2.25 -7.87
C ILE A 65 6.83 2.72 -9.32
N PRO A 66 5.90 2.12 -10.10
CA PRO A 66 5.57 2.66 -11.41
C PRO A 66 4.89 4.01 -11.21
N SER A 67 5.36 5.02 -11.94
CA SER A 67 4.73 6.34 -11.94
C SER A 67 3.41 6.29 -12.72
N PRO A 68 2.30 6.82 -12.16
CA PRO A 68 2.15 7.40 -10.83
C PRO A 68 1.66 6.38 -9.78
N ALA A 69 2.34 6.27 -8.64
CA ALA A 69 1.71 5.73 -7.43
C ALA A 69 0.86 6.80 -6.77
N ASN A 70 -0.35 6.41 -6.40
CA ASN A 70 -1.26 7.27 -5.65
C ASN A 70 -0.83 7.28 -4.17
N ILE A 71 0.08 8.19 -3.82
CA ILE A 71 0.49 8.47 -2.45
C ILE A 71 -0.30 9.68 -1.96
N TYR A 72 -1.24 9.47 -1.04
CA TYR A 72 -2.12 10.53 -0.52
C TYR A 72 -1.66 11.05 0.85
N HIS A 73 -1.06 10.17 1.66
CA HIS A 73 -0.64 10.50 3.02
C HIS A 73 0.83 10.12 3.19
N LEU A 74 1.70 11.13 3.24
CA LEU A 74 3.11 10.98 3.55
C LEU A 74 3.38 11.66 4.89
N PHE A 75 3.79 10.88 5.90
CA PHE A 75 4.19 11.37 7.21
C PHE A 75 5.71 11.26 7.34
N VAL A 76 6.37 12.33 7.74
CA VAL A 76 7.83 12.45 7.89
C VAL A 76 8.17 13.05 9.24
#